data_AF-A0A643CC40-F1
#
_entry.id   AF-A0A643CC40-F1
#
_cell.length_a   1.000
_cell.length_b   1.000
_cell.length_c   1.000
_cell.angle_alpha   90.00
_cell.angle_beta   90.00
_cell.angle_gamma   90.00
#
_symmetry.space_group_name_H-M   'P 1'
#
loop_
_entity.id
_entity.type
_entity.pdbx_description
1 polymer ?
#
loop_
_entity_poly.entity_id
_entity_poly.type
_entity_poly.pdbx_seq_one_letter_code
_entity_poly.pdbx_strand_id
1 'polypeptide(L)'
;TTGLVGLAVCESPHERLKILYTKILDVLGQIPKNAAYRKYTEQITNEKLSMVKAAENELSLARKMVQWKPWEPLVEEPLANQWKWPI
;
A
#
# COMPACT_ATOMS: atom_id res chain seq x y z
N THR A 1 -2.24 -20.63 15.38
CA THR A 1 -2.65 -21.57 14.32
C THR A 1 -3.68 -20.86 13.45
N THR A 2 -3.84 -21.19 12.17
CA THR A 2 -4.82 -20.53 11.28
C THR A 2 -6.29 -20.93 11.57
N GLY A 3 -6.52 -21.88 12.47
CA GLY A 3 -7.84 -22.46 12.71
C GLY A 3 -8.32 -23.44 11.64
N LEU A 4 -7.54 -23.63 10.57
CA LEU A 4 -7.84 -24.51 9.44
C LEU A 4 -6.85 -25.68 9.40
N VAL A 5 -7.36 -26.90 9.33
CA VAL A 5 -6.53 -28.12 9.24
C VAL A 5 -5.72 -28.09 7.95
N GLY A 6 -4.41 -28.33 8.07
CA GLY A 6 -3.50 -28.39 6.91
C GLY A 6 -3.02 -27.04 6.36
N LEU A 7 -3.53 -25.91 6.86
CA LEU A 7 -3.05 -24.59 6.44
C LEU A 7 -2.09 -24.00 7.47
N ALA A 8 -0.79 -24.07 7.18
CA ALA A 8 0.22 -23.46 8.04
C ALA A 8 0.11 -21.92 8.05
N VAL A 9 0.48 -21.32 9.19
CA VAL A 9 0.59 -19.85 9.32
C VAL A 9 1.80 -19.39 8.50
N CYS A 10 1.65 -18.29 7.76
CA CYS A 10 2.76 -17.66 7.03
C CYS A 10 3.34 -16.52 7.88
N GLU A 11 4.65 -16.53 8.11
CA GLU A 11 5.37 -15.51 8.89
C GLU A 11 5.42 -14.14 8.19
N SER A 12 5.72 -14.12 6.88
CA SER A 12 5.84 -12.89 6.08
C SER A 12 4.80 -12.83 4.94
N PRO A 13 3.49 -12.71 5.26
CA PRO A 13 2.43 -12.81 4.27
C PRO A 13 2.49 -11.71 3.20
N HIS A 14 2.88 -10.47 3.56
CA HIS A 14 2.97 -9.35 2.62
C HIS A 14 4.08 -9.55 1.57
N GLU A 15 5.26 -9.99 2.00
CA GLU A 15 6.37 -10.30 1.10
C GLU A 15 6.02 -11.46 0.18
N ARG A 16 5.44 -12.53 0.74
CA ARG A 16 4.99 -13.68 -0.04
C ARG A 16 3.92 -13.28 -1.07
N LEU A 17 2.97 -12.42 -0.70
CA LEU A 17 1.95 -11.89 -1.62
C LEU A 17 2.55 -11.05 -2.73
N LYS A 18 3.52 -10.16 -2.42
CA LYS A 18 4.23 -9.37 -3.44
C LYS A 18 4.89 -10.30 -4.46
N ILE A 19 5.63 -11.32 -4.00
CA ILE A 19 6.30 -12.30 -4.88
C ILE A 19 5.30 -13.06 -5.75
N LEU A 20 4.14 -13.46 -5.19
CA LEU A 20 3.11 -14.17 -5.95
C LEU A 20 2.50 -13.29 -7.04
N TYR A 21 2.14 -12.04 -6.71
CA TYR A 21 1.55 -11.13 -7.68
C TYR A 21 2.54 -10.72 -8.78
N THR A 22 3.81 -10.48 -8.47
CA THR A 22 4.82 -10.21 -9.51
C THR A 22 4.98 -11.40 -10.44
N LYS A 23 5.06 -12.63 -9.91
CA LYS A 23 5.13 -13.85 -10.74
C LYS A 23 3.89 -14.02 -11.63
N ILE A 24 2.70 -13.70 -11.12
CA ILE A 24 1.47 -13.73 -11.93
C ILE A 24 1.57 -12.73 -13.09
N LEU A 25 2.02 -11.50 -12.83
CA LEU A 25 2.20 -10.48 -13.87
C LEU A 25 3.26 -10.90 -14.90
N ASP A 26 4.34 -11.55 -14.48
CA ASP A 26 5.37 -12.08 -15.39
C ASP A 26 4.79 -13.14 -16.34
N VAL A 27 3.95 -14.05 -15.82
CA VAL A 27 3.27 -15.06 -16.64
C VAL A 27 2.22 -14.43 -17.56
N LEU A 28 1.43 -13.46 -17.07
CA LEU A 28 0.47 -12.71 -17.88
C LEU A 28 1.16 -11.93 -19.00
N GLY A 29 2.42 -11.54 -18.81
CA GLY A 29 3.29 -10.93 -19.82
C GLY A 29 3.36 -11.72 -21.13
N GLN A 30 3.32 -13.05 -21.03
CA GLN A 30 3.44 -13.99 -22.17
C GLN A 30 2.14 -14.12 -22.97
N ILE A 31 0.99 -13.74 -22.40
CA ILE A 31 -0.33 -13.83 -23.06
C ILE A 31 -0.53 -12.60 -23.95
N PRO A 32 -1.11 -12.69 -25.17
CA PRO A 32 -1.39 -11.51 -25.98
C PRO A 32 -2.24 -10.43 -25.26
N LYS A 33 -1.92 -9.15 -25.46
CA LYS A 33 -2.61 -8.00 -24.82
C LYS A 33 -4.10 -7.87 -25.16
N ASN A 34 -4.50 -8.42 -26.31
CA ASN A 34 -5.91 -8.41 -26.75
C ASN A 34 -6.77 -9.48 -26.05
N ALA A 35 -6.15 -10.44 -25.35
CA ALA A 35 -6.90 -11.45 -24.61
C ALA A 35 -7.65 -10.81 -23.44
N ALA A 36 -8.98 -10.98 -23.41
CA ALA A 36 -9.83 -10.46 -22.35
C ALA A 36 -9.38 -10.94 -20.96
N TYR A 37 -8.97 -12.21 -20.85
CA TYR A 37 -8.44 -12.78 -19.60
C TYR A 37 -7.25 -11.98 -19.07
N ARG A 38 -6.25 -11.68 -19.91
CA ARG A 38 -5.07 -10.90 -19.52
C ARG A 38 -5.46 -9.53 -18.98
N LYS A 39 -6.33 -8.81 -19.69
CA LYS A 39 -6.79 -7.47 -19.27
C LYS A 39 -7.40 -7.48 -17.86
N TYR A 40 -8.35 -8.38 -17.61
CA TYR A 40 -9.05 -8.43 -16.32
C TYR A 40 -8.16 -8.96 -15.19
N THR A 41 -7.31 -9.97 -15.47
CA THR A 41 -6.40 -10.50 -14.44
C THR A 41 -5.27 -9.53 -14.10
N GLU A 42 -4.72 -8.81 -15.07
CA GLU A 42 -3.76 -7.73 -14.81
C GLU A 42 -4.40 -6.63 -13.96
N GLN A 43 -5.63 -6.23 -14.27
CA GLN A 43 -6.36 -5.24 -13.47
C GLN A 43 -6.49 -5.69 -12.01
N ILE A 44 -7.07 -6.87 -11.77
CA ILE A 44 -7.28 -7.40 -10.41
C ILE A 44 -5.95 -7.57 -9.67
N THR A 45 -4.92 -8.05 -10.35
CA THR A 45 -3.60 -8.28 -9.75
C THR A 45 -2.92 -6.97 -9.35
N ASN A 46 -3.01 -5.95 -10.21
CA ASN A 46 -2.47 -4.62 -9.91
C ASN A 46 -3.22 -3.94 -8.77
N GLU A 47 -4.56 -4.02 -8.76
CA GLU A 47 -5.39 -3.49 -7.66
C GLU A 47 -5.00 -4.14 -6.33
N LYS A 48 -4.94 -5.48 -6.28
CA LYS A 48 -4.55 -6.21 -5.06
C LYS A 48 -3.12 -5.90 -4.63
N LEU A 49 -2.17 -5.81 -5.56
CA LEU A 49 -0.78 -5.46 -5.24
C LEU A 49 -0.67 -4.03 -4.69
N SER A 50 -1.46 -3.09 -5.21
CA SER A 50 -1.55 -1.72 -4.71
C SER A 50 -2.07 -1.70 -3.28
N MET A 51 -3.15 -2.43 -2.98
CA MET A 51 -3.71 -2.53 -1.63
C MET A 51 -2.70 -3.09 -0.62
N VAL A 52 -1.94 -4.13 -1.00
CA VAL A 52 -0.90 -4.72 -0.15
C VAL A 52 0.20 -3.69 0.17
N LYS A 53 0.59 -2.86 -0.80
CA LYS A 53 1.57 -1.78 -0.58
C LYS A 53 1.00 -0.64 0.25
N ALA A 54 -0.26 -0.27 0.05
CA ALA A 54 -0.93 0.79 0.79
C ALA A 54 -1.00 0.48 2.28
N ALA A 55 -1.39 -0.74 2.66
CA ALA A 55 -1.48 -1.15 4.06
C ALA A 55 -0.12 -1.04 4.79
N GLU A 56 0.98 -1.39 4.13
CA GLU A 56 2.33 -1.25 4.71
C GLU A 56 2.73 0.21 4.87
N ASN A 57 2.42 1.05 3.88
CA ASN A 57 2.67 2.49 3.94
C ASN A 57 1.84 3.16 5.04
N GLU A 58 0.57 2.81 5.19
CA GLU A 58 -0.31 3.31 6.24
C GLU A 58 0.21 2.91 7.63
N LEU A 59 0.66 1.66 7.79
CA LEU A 59 1.25 1.20 9.04
C LEU A 59 2.55 1.94 9.37
N SER A 60 3.40 2.20 8.37
CA SER A 60 4.61 3.00 8.52
C SER A 60 4.28 4.46 8.88
N LEU A 61 3.28 5.05 8.21
CA LEU A 61 2.81 6.40 8.50
C LEU A 61 2.26 6.52 9.91
N ALA A 62 1.42 5.58 10.35
CA ALA A 62 0.87 5.56 11.71
C ALA A 62 1.99 5.53 12.77
N ARG A 63 3.04 4.73 12.55
CA ARG A 63 4.22 4.69 13.44
C ARG A 63 4.93 6.05 13.51
N LYS A 64 5.08 6.74 12.37
CA LYS A 64 5.68 8.08 12.32
C LYS A 64 4.78 9.14 12.96
N MET A 65 3.47 9.06 12.76
CA MET A 65 2.50 9.99 13.35
C MET A 65 2.57 9.98 14.88
N VAL A 66 2.76 8.80 15.49
CA VAL A 66 2.98 8.67 16.95
C VAL A 66 4.25 9.38 17.40
N GLN A 67 5.33 9.32 16.61
CA GLN A 67 6.58 10.00 16.94
C GLN A 67 6.50 11.51 16.73
N TRP A 68 5.86 11.95 15.66
CA TRP A 68 5.75 13.36 15.29
C TRP A 68 4.73 14.13 16.13
N LYS A 69 3.74 13.43 16.70
CA LYS A 69 2.62 14.01 17.47
C LYS A 69 2.04 15.29 16.85
N PRO A 70 1.67 15.28 15.56
CA PRO A 70 1.23 16.49 14.86
C PRO A 70 -0.10 17.06 15.36
N TRP A 71 -0.80 16.36 16.25
CA TRP A 71 -2.02 16.81 16.92
C TRP A 71 -1.73 17.68 18.16
N GLU A 72 -0.47 17.81 18.59
CA GLU A 72 -0.10 18.77 19.62
C GLU A 72 -0.25 20.21 19.07
N PRO A 73 -0.52 21.21 19.94
CA PRO A 73 -0.61 22.61 19.51
C PRO A 73 0.62 23.07 18.73
N LEU A 74 0.43 24.09 17.89
CA LEU A 74 1.52 24.70 17.13
C LEU A 74 2.67 25.10 18.06
N VAL A 75 3.89 24.73 17.67
CA VAL A 75 5.10 25.06 18.42
C VAL A 75 5.36 26.57 18.41
N GLU A 76 5.00 27.25 17.31
CA GLU A 76 5.16 28.69 17.14
C GLU A 76 3.95 29.27 16.40
N GLU A 77 3.45 30.42 16.88
CA GLU A 77 2.41 31.17 16.19
C GLU A 77 2.99 31.84 14.93
N PRO A 78 2.23 31.90 13.82
CA PRO A 78 2.72 32.56 12.61
C PRO A 78 2.89 34.06 12.83
N LEU A 79 3.88 34.67 12.16
CA LEU A 79 4.03 36.13 12.19
C LEU A 79 2.80 36.79 11.54
N ALA A 80 2.36 37.93 12.10
CA ALA A 80 1.10 38.59 11.75
C ALA A 80 0.93 38.91 10.25
N ASN A 81 2.03 39.05 9.51
CA ASN A 81 2.06 39.34 8.08
C ASN A 81 2.37 38.12 7.20
N GLN A 82 2.67 36.94 7.77
CA GLN A 82 3.11 35.74 7.03
C GLN A 82 2.06 35.20 6.07
N TRP A 83 0.77 35.33 6.40
CA TRP A 83 -0.35 34.77 5.62
C TRP A 83 -1.27 35.84 5.02
N LYS A 84 -0.85 37.12 4.96
CA LYS A 84 -1.66 38.19 4.37
C LYS A 84 -1.54 38.17 2.84
N TRP A 85 -2.68 38.09 2.13
CA TRP A 85 -2.74 38.15 0.66
C TRP A 85 -4.06 38.82 0.18
N PRO A 86 -4.05 39.70 -0.84
CA PRO A 86 -2.91 40.43 -1.42
C PRO A 86 -2.44 41.57 -0.48
N ILE A 87 -1.29 42.19 -0.78
CA ILE A 87 -0.59 43.18 0.07
C ILE A 87 -1.49 44.37 0.41
#